data_AF-A0A9E5WXJ4-F1
#
_entry.id   AF-A0A9E5WXJ4-F1
#
_cell.length_a   1.000
_cell.length_b   1.000
_cell.length_c   1.000
_cell.angle_alpha   90.00
_cell.angle_beta   90.00
_cell.angle_gamma   90.00
#
_symmetry.space_group_name_H-M   'P 1'
#
loop_
_entity.id
_entity.type
_entity.pdbx_description
1 polymer ?
#
loop_
_entity_poly.entity_id
_entity_poly.type
_entity_poly.pdbx_seq_one_letter_code
_entity_poly.pdbx_strand_id
1 'polypeptide(L)'
;ADWLQEPSQSELARAFVAWLGEILLPSRMPEVPLPRLSNFQEARTLLAERVKEWTRQWREEGLRKGREEGQAELLMRQIESKFGPLSDEVRQRIATADSDRRLLWAERVLTAERLEDIFE
;
A
#
# COMPACT_ATOMS: atom_id res chain seq x y z
N ALA A 1 -18.29 -26.36 -11.38
CA ALA A 1 -16.88 -26.60 -11.74
C ALA A 1 -16.31 -27.56 -10.71
N ASP A 2 -16.57 -28.85 -10.92
CA ASP A 2 -16.33 -29.91 -9.93
C ASP A 2 -15.12 -30.79 -10.28
N TRP A 3 -14.34 -30.41 -11.29
CA TRP A 3 -13.17 -31.16 -11.78
C TRP A 3 -11.96 -31.09 -10.83
N LEU A 4 -11.92 -30.14 -9.90
CA LEU A 4 -10.87 -30.03 -8.86
C LEU A 4 -11.12 -30.94 -7.64
N GLN A 5 -12.26 -31.66 -7.61
CA GLN A 5 -12.58 -32.64 -6.57
C GLN A 5 -12.10 -34.05 -6.95
N GLU A 6 -11.54 -34.25 -8.16
CA GLU A 6 -11.05 -35.55 -8.59
C GLU A 6 -9.76 -35.97 -7.84
N PRO A 7 -9.62 -37.26 -7.46
CA PRO A 7 -8.42 -37.77 -6.82
C PRO A 7 -7.11 -37.48 -7.60
N SER A 8 -7.20 -37.44 -8.93
CA SER A 8 -6.09 -37.15 -9.85
C SER A 8 -5.55 -35.71 -9.74
N GLN A 9 -6.35 -34.77 -9.22
CA GLN A 9 -5.99 -33.34 -9.07
C GLN A 9 -5.72 -32.95 -7.61
N SER A 10 -5.70 -33.92 -6.70
CA SER A 10 -5.48 -33.69 -5.26
C SER A 10 -4.08 -33.14 -4.94
N GLU A 11 -3.09 -33.34 -5.82
CA GLU A 11 -1.76 -32.71 -5.66
C GLU A 11 -1.77 -31.21 -5.97
N LEU A 12 -2.39 -30.80 -7.10
CA LEU A 12 -2.52 -29.39 -7.45
C LEU A 12 -3.35 -28.63 -6.42
N ALA A 13 -4.45 -29.22 -5.96
CA ALA A 13 -5.30 -28.63 -4.93
C ALA A 13 -4.53 -28.42 -3.61
N ARG A 14 -3.75 -29.41 -3.17
CA ARG A 14 -2.88 -29.29 -1.99
C ARG A 14 -1.77 -28.27 -2.17
N ALA A 15 -1.11 -28.27 -3.33
CA ALA A 15 -0.05 -27.30 -3.64
C ALA A 15 -0.59 -25.87 -3.67
N PHE A 16 -1.78 -25.66 -4.25
CA PHE A 16 -2.46 -24.36 -4.26
C PHE A 16 -2.80 -23.89 -2.85
N VAL A 17 -3.34 -24.77 -2.00
CA VAL A 17 -3.69 -24.44 -0.61
C VAL A 17 -2.44 -24.09 0.20
N ALA A 18 -1.37 -24.87 0.07
CA ALA A 18 -0.11 -24.60 0.74
C ALA A 18 0.51 -23.27 0.26
N TRP A 19 0.55 -23.03 -1.05
CA TRP A 19 1.03 -21.77 -1.61
C TRP A 19 0.18 -20.57 -1.14
N LEU A 20 -1.15 -20.71 -1.14
CA LEU A 20 -2.06 -19.66 -0.73
C LEU A 20 -1.87 -19.29 0.75
N GLY A 21 -1.84 -20.30 1.63
CA GLY A 21 -1.74 -20.11 3.07
C GLY A 21 -0.35 -19.70 3.56
N GLU A 22 0.72 -20.26 2.99
CA GLU A 22 2.09 -20.10 3.51
C GLU A 22 2.89 -19.03 2.77
N ILE A 23 2.54 -18.70 1.52
CA ILE A 23 3.32 -17.79 0.68
C ILE A 23 2.51 -16.55 0.28
N LEU A 24 1.41 -16.72 -0.47
CA LEU A 24 0.71 -15.60 -1.07
C LEU A 24 0.08 -14.69 -0.01
N LEU A 25 -0.76 -15.24 0.86
CA LEU A 25 -1.54 -14.44 1.79
C LEU A 25 -0.65 -13.78 2.86
N PRO A 26 0.32 -14.44 3.51
CA PRO A 26 1.22 -13.79 4.47
C PRO A 26 2.04 -12.67 3.84
N SER A 27 2.52 -12.84 2.60
CA SER A 27 3.32 -11.82 1.90
C SER A 27 2.49 -10.59 1.50
N ARG A 28 1.18 -10.74 1.28
CA ARG A 28 0.31 -9.66 0.79
C ARG A 28 -0.58 -9.04 1.85
N MET A 29 -0.83 -9.76 2.94
CA MET A 29 -1.72 -9.38 4.04
C MET A 29 -1.15 -9.87 5.38
N PRO A 30 -0.03 -9.31 5.84
CA PRO A 30 0.65 -9.76 7.06
C PRO A 30 -0.18 -9.51 8.33
N GLU A 31 -1.11 -8.56 8.31
CA GLU A 31 -1.92 -8.17 9.47
C GLU A 31 -3.24 -8.96 9.61
N VAL A 32 -3.60 -9.77 8.60
CA VAL A 32 -4.85 -10.54 8.64
C VAL A 32 -4.57 -11.90 9.29
N PRO A 33 -5.21 -12.25 10.43
CA PRO A 33 -5.08 -13.59 11.00
C PRO A 33 -5.75 -14.60 10.07
N LEU A 34 -4.94 -15.39 9.36
CA LEU A 34 -5.41 -16.39 8.44
C LEU A 34 -5.68 -17.71 9.17
N PRO A 35 -6.85 -18.35 8.95
CA PRO A 35 -7.05 -19.70 9.42
C PRO A 35 -6.09 -20.65 8.68
N ARG A 36 -5.63 -21.71 9.36
CA ARG A 36 -4.86 -22.77 8.71
C ARG A 36 -5.74 -23.45 7.66
N LEU A 37 -5.38 -23.30 6.40
CA LEU A 37 -6.08 -23.92 5.29
C LEU A 37 -5.62 -25.37 5.16
N SER A 38 -6.53 -26.31 5.41
CA SER A 38 -6.23 -27.74 5.42
C SER A 38 -6.61 -28.42 4.10
N ASN A 39 -7.55 -27.81 3.35
CA ASN A 39 -8.03 -28.33 2.07
C ASN A 39 -8.52 -27.22 1.13
N PHE A 40 -8.79 -27.61 -0.12
CA PHE A 40 -9.20 -26.69 -1.17
C PHE A 40 -10.61 -26.12 -0.97
N GLN A 41 -11.51 -26.87 -0.32
CA GLN A 41 -12.86 -26.38 -0.04
C GLN A 41 -12.83 -25.22 0.96
N GLU A 42 -12.01 -25.31 2.00
CA GLU A 42 -11.75 -24.22 2.95
C GLU A 42 -11.16 -23.00 2.24
N ALA A 43 -10.17 -23.20 1.36
CA ALA A 43 -9.60 -22.11 0.57
C ALA A 43 -10.66 -21.42 -0.31
N ARG A 44 -11.54 -22.19 -0.96
CA ARG A 44 -12.64 -21.64 -1.77
C ARG A 44 -13.63 -20.84 -0.94
N THR A 45 -14.07 -21.36 0.20
CA THR A 45 -14.99 -20.66 1.10
C THR A 45 -14.37 -19.37 1.60
N LEU A 46 -13.11 -19.43 2.05
CA LEU A 46 -12.39 -18.25 2.52
C LEU A 46 -12.28 -17.18 1.43
N LEU A 47 -11.89 -17.56 0.22
CA LEU A 47 -11.82 -16.62 -0.90
C LEU A 47 -13.20 -16.04 -1.22
N ALA A 48 -14.26 -16.85 -1.24
CA ALA A 48 -15.62 -16.39 -1.52
C ALA A 48 -16.12 -15.37 -0.48
N GLU A 49 -15.79 -15.58 0.80
CA GLU A 49 -16.21 -14.71 1.90
C GLU A 49 -15.32 -13.46 2.06
N ARG A 50 -14.01 -13.57 1.86
CA ARG A 50 -13.03 -12.55 2.28
C ARG A 50 -12.40 -11.75 1.14
N VAL A 51 -12.48 -12.20 -0.12
CA VAL A 51 -11.83 -11.49 -1.25
C VAL A 51 -12.30 -10.05 -1.41
N LYS A 52 -13.58 -9.77 -1.11
CA LYS A 52 -14.13 -8.41 -1.18
C LYS A 52 -13.49 -7.49 -0.15
N GLU A 53 -13.31 -7.98 1.07
CA GLU A 53 -12.72 -7.22 2.17
C GLU A 53 -11.25 -6.91 1.89
N TRP A 54 -10.48 -7.90 1.42
CA TRP A 54 -9.10 -7.70 1.01
C TRP A 54 -8.95 -6.71 -0.14
N THR A 55 -9.83 -6.82 -1.14
CA THR A 55 -9.86 -5.88 -2.27
C THR A 55 -10.11 -4.45 -1.78
N ARG A 56 -11.01 -4.27 -0.80
CA ARG A 56 -11.29 -2.97 -0.18
C ARG A 56 -10.07 -2.44 0.56
N GLN A 57 -9.45 -3.25 1.41
CA GLN A 57 -8.26 -2.87 2.18
C GLN A 57 -7.10 -2.44 1.28
N TRP A 58 -6.77 -3.22 0.24
CA TRP A 58 -5.71 -2.84 -0.70
C TRP A 58 -6.03 -1.58 -1.48
N ARG A 59 -7.30 -1.37 -1.84
CA ARG A 59 -7.73 -0.14 -2.51
C ARG A 59 -7.61 1.08 -1.60
N GLU A 60 -8.00 0.95 -0.34
CA GLU A 60 -7.87 2.00 0.67
C GLU A 60 -6.39 2.31 0.93
N GLU A 61 -5.54 1.30 1.10
CA GLU A 61 -4.10 1.48 1.28
C GLU A 61 -3.43 2.10 0.05
N GLY A 62 -3.77 1.63 -1.15
CA GLY A 62 -3.26 2.19 -2.40
C GLY A 62 -3.68 3.64 -2.60
N LEU A 63 -4.91 3.99 -2.24
CA LEU A 63 -5.38 5.38 -2.29
C LEU A 63 -4.63 6.26 -1.26
N ARG A 64 -4.38 5.75 -0.05
CA ARG A 64 -3.60 6.45 0.97
C ARG A 64 -2.17 6.69 0.51
N LYS A 65 -1.47 5.66 0.04
CA LYS A 65 -0.11 5.75 -0.50
C LYS A 65 -0.04 6.73 -1.68
N GLY A 66 -0.96 6.62 -2.63
CA GLY A 66 -1.02 7.53 -3.78
C GLY A 66 -1.26 8.99 -3.38
N ARG A 67 -2.05 9.25 -2.33
CA ARG A 67 -2.22 10.60 -1.78
C ARG A 67 -0.94 11.12 -1.11
N GLU A 68 -0.28 10.29 -0.31
CA GLU A 68 0.98 10.65 0.37
C GLU A 68 2.10 10.96 -0.62
N GLU A 69 2.28 10.11 -1.64
CA GLU A 69 3.24 10.30 -2.72
C GLU A 69 2.91 11.56 -3.53
N GLY A 70 1.65 11.74 -3.90
CA GLY A 70 1.19 12.91 -4.67
C GLY A 70 1.34 14.23 -3.91
N GLN A 71 1.10 14.25 -2.60
CA GLN A 71 1.36 15.42 -1.75
C GLN A 71 2.85 15.78 -1.73
N ALA A 72 3.72 14.79 -1.55
CA ALA A 72 5.16 15.00 -1.52
C ALA A 72 5.67 15.53 -2.87
N GLU A 73 5.26 14.91 -3.98
CA GLU A 73 5.64 15.34 -5.32
C GLU A 73 5.16 16.78 -5.61
N LEU A 74 3.90 17.07 -5.31
CA LEU A 74 3.32 18.40 -5.52
C LEU A 74 4.04 19.46 -4.68
N LEU A 75 4.35 19.17 -3.42
CA LEU A 75 5.10 20.09 -2.56
C LEU A 75 6.50 20.35 -3.10
N MET A 76 7.23 19.30 -3.50
CA MET A 76 8.56 19.45 -4.11
C MET A 76 8.49 20.36 -5.34
N ARG A 77 7.53 20.14 -6.25
CA ARG A 77 7.36 20.96 -7.45
C ARG A 77 7.03 22.42 -7.15
N GLN A 78 6.20 22.69 -6.14
CA GLN A 78 5.90 24.06 -5.72
C GLN A 78 7.13 24.79 -5.18
N ILE A 79 7.92 24.10 -4.34
CA ILE A 79 9.14 24.67 -3.79
C ILE A 79 10.18 24.88 -4.89
N GLU A 80 10.36 23.89 -5.79
CA GLU A 80 11.27 24.01 -6.93
C GLU A 80 10.91 25.16 -7.87
N SER A 81 9.61 25.37 -8.09
CA SER A 81 9.13 26.47 -8.93
C SER A 81 9.38 27.84 -8.31
N LYS A 82 9.43 27.96 -6.98
CA LYS A 82 9.60 29.25 -6.29
C LYS A 82 11.05 29.55 -5.93
N PHE A 83 11.81 28.54 -5.51
CA PHE A 83 13.16 28.70 -4.94
C PHE A 83 14.25 28.05 -5.79
N GLY A 84 13.90 27.31 -6.85
CA GLY A 84 14.86 26.56 -7.66
C GLY A 84 15.12 25.14 -7.14
N PRO A 85 16.07 24.40 -7.73
CA PRO A 85 16.23 22.97 -7.49
C PRO A 85 16.47 22.62 -6.01
N LEU A 86 15.76 21.59 -5.53
CA LEU A 86 15.90 21.07 -4.18
C LEU A 86 17.15 20.20 -4.03
N SER A 87 17.84 20.34 -2.89
CA SER A 87 18.86 19.39 -2.44
C SER A 87 18.24 18.05 -2.03
N ASP A 88 19.04 16.98 -2.07
CA ASP A 88 18.60 15.63 -1.70
C ASP A 88 18.11 15.55 -0.25
N GLU A 89 18.71 16.32 0.65
CA GLU A 89 18.30 16.41 2.06
C GLU A 89 16.86 16.94 2.18
N VAL A 90 16.52 18.00 1.45
CA VAL A 90 15.17 18.58 1.48
C VAL A 90 14.15 17.63 0.83
N ARG A 91 14.51 16.97 -0.27
CA ARG A 91 13.66 15.93 -0.89
C ARG A 91 13.36 14.81 0.10
N GLN A 92 14.38 14.31 0.80
CA GLN A 92 14.21 13.25 1.78
C GLN A 92 13.36 13.70 2.96
N ARG A 93 13.55 14.94 3.44
CA ARG A 93 12.73 15.53 4.50
C ARG A 93 11.24 15.61 4.10
N ILE A 94 10.94 15.99 2.86
CA ILE A 94 9.56 16.03 2.34
C ILE A 94 8.98 14.62 2.16
N ALA A 95 9.77 13.68 1.63
CA ALA A 95 9.31 12.32 1.39
C ALA A 95 8.95 11.58 2.69
N THR A 96 9.73 11.80 3.75
CA THR A 96 9.55 11.12 5.05
C THR A 96 8.57 11.82 6.01
N ALA A 97 8.17 13.06 5.71
CA ALA A 97 7.17 13.76 6.52
C ALA A 97 5.79 13.11 6.43
N ASP A 98 5.00 13.21 7.49
CA ASP A 98 3.59 12.84 7.46
C ASP A 98 2.76 13.83 6.60
N SER A 99 1.52 13.45 6.32
CA SER A 99 0.58 14.25 5.50
C SER A 99 0.34 15.64 6.08
N ASP A 100 0.22 15.77 7.40
CA ASP A 100 -0.16 17.02 8.05
C ASP A 100 0.99 18.04 7.97
N ARG A 101 2.23 17.58 8.18
CA ARG A 101 3.43 18.40 7.96
C ARG A 101 3.57 18.83 6.51
N ARG A 102 3.35 17.93 5.54
CA ARG A 102 3.40 18.29 4.12
C ARG A 102 2.34 19.33 3.74
N LEU A 103 1.14 19.24 4.31
CA LEU A 103 0.09 20.22 4.07
C LEU A 103 0.44 21.60 4.65
N LEU A 104 0.94 21.63 5.89
CA LEU A 104 1.42 22.87 6.51
C LEU A 104 2.52 23.53 5.68
N TRP A 105 3.48 22.74 5.21
CA TRP A 105 4.55 23.24 4.34
C TRP A 105 3.99 23.78 3.02
N ALA A 106 3.02 23.10 2.41
CA ALA A 106 2.37 23.57 1.18
C ALA A 106 1.71 24.94 1.35
N GLU A 107 1.04 25.19 2.48
CA GLU A 107 0.47 26.50 2.80
C GLU A 107 1.56 27.57 2.96
N ARG A 108 2.66 27.22 3.63
CA ARG A 108 3.80 28.13 3.83
C ARG A 108 4.56 28.45 2.56
N VAL A 109 4.61 27.55 1.57
CA VAL A 109 5.24 27.85 0.28
C VAL A 109 4.64 29.12 -0.34
N LEU A 110 3.35 29.37 -0.12
CA LEU A 110 2.66 30.53 -0.70
C LEU A 110 3.19 31.86 -0.18
N THR A 111 3.59 31.92 1.10
CA THR A 111 3.98 33.17 1.78
C THR A 111 5.47 33.28 2.11
N ALA A 112 6.19 32.15 2.20
CA ALA A 112 7.60 32.11 2.58
C ALA A 112 8.48 32.97 1.66
N GLU A 113 9.41 33.75 2.22
CA GLU A 113 10.37 34.54 1.43
C GLU A 113 11.65 33.74 1.17
N ARG A 114 11.96 32.76 2.03
CA ARG A 114 13.10 31.87 1.93
C ARG A 114 12.68 30.41 2.04
N LEU A 115 13.53 29.52 1.54
CA LEU A 115 13.29 28.08 1.60
C LEU A 115 13.17 27.58 3.04
N GLU A 116 13.98 28.14 3.95
CA GLU A 116 14.02 27.73 5.35
C GLU A 116 12.70 27.99 6.08
N ASP A 117 12.03 29.12 5.78
CA ASP A 117 10.77 29.56 6.41
C ASP A 117 9.64 28.53 6.24
N ILE A 118 9.70 27.70 5.20
CA ILE A 118 8.70 26.64 4.96
C ILE A 118 8.74 25.61 6.10
N PHE A 119 9.95 25.33 6.60
CA PHE A 119 10.23 24.17 7.43
C PHE A 119 10.33 24.46 8.95
N GLU A 120 10.11 25.71 9.36
CA GLU A 120 10.14 26.16 10.77
C GLU A 120 8.88 25.79 11.54
#